data_AF-A0AA42ZB00-F1
#
_entry.id   AF-A0AA42ZB00-F1
#
_cell.length_a   1.000
_cell.length_b   1.000
_cell.length_c   1.000
_cell.angle_alpha   90.00
_cell.angle_beta   90.00
_cell.angle_gamma   90.00
#
_symmetry.space_group_name_H-M   'P 1'
#
loop_
_entity.id
_entity.type
_entity.pdbx_description
1 polymer ?
#
loop_
_entity_poly.entity_id
_entity_poly.type
_entity_poly.pdbx_seq_one_letter_code
_entity_poly.pdbx_strand_id
1 'polypeptide(L)' 'MTFSENPIGLFDSGIGGLSIWQAIHAMLPRESTLYLADSKHAPYGEKSMDDV' A
#
# COMPACT_ATOMS: atom_id res chain seq x y z
N MET A 1 26.41 6.62 3.38
CA MET A 1 24.93 6.52 3.34
C MET A 1 24.59 5.24 2.62
N THR A 2 23.98 4.28 3.30
CA THR A 2 23.49 3.04 2.67
C THR A 2 22.07 3.29 2.19
N PHE A 3 21.83 3.19 0.89
CA PHE A 3 20.47 3.18 0.37
C PHE A 3 19.90 1.78 0.57
N SER A 4 18.68 1.69 1.11
CA SER A 4 17.95 0.42 1.14
C SER A 4 17.53 0.10 -0.28
N GLU A 5 17.90 -1.07 -0.81
CA GLU A 5 17.42 -1.54 -2.11
C GLU A 5 16.04 -2.21 -2.03
N ASN A 6 15.48 -2.34 -0.82
CA ASN A 6 14.16 -2.92 -0.62
C ASN A 6 13.06 -1.90 -0.92
N PRO A 7 12.00 -2.28 -1.67
CA PRO A 7 10.90 -1.39 -1.96
C PRO A 7 10.02 -1.13 -0.73
N ILE A 8 9.32 0.01 -0.74
CA ILE A 8 8.24 0.30 0.20
C ILE A 8 7.01 -0.53 -0.23
N GLY A 9 6.58 -1.46 0.61
CA GLY A 9 5.36 -2.23 0.41
C GLY A 9 4.12 -1.48 0.88
N LEU A 10 3.08 -1.43 0.04
CA LEU A 10 1.75 -0.93 0.36
C LEU A 10 0.76 -2.08 0.19
N PHE A 11 -0.13 -2.24 1.15
CA PHE A 11 -1.20 -3.22 1.12
C PHE A 11 -2.54 -2.54 1.37
N ASP A 12 -3.52 -2.81 0.54
CA ASP A 12 -4.89 -2.30 0.69
C ASP A 12 -5.90 -3.34 0.18
N SER A 13 -7.15 -3.24 0.61
CA SER A 13 -8.27 -4.01 0.04
C SER A 13 -8.55 -3.72 -1.43
N GLY A 14 -8.13 -2.58 -1.97
CA GLY A 14 -8.54 -2.20 -3.33
C GLY A 14 -7.76 -1.04 -3.91
N ILE A 15 -8.45 -0.24 -4.74
CA ILE A 15 -7.86 0.91 -5.43
C ILE A 15 -7.82 2.18 -4.58
N GLY A 16 -8.46 2.18 -3.40
CA GLY A 16 -8.59 3.37 -2.54
C GLY A 16 -7.23 3.87 -2.03
N GLY A 17 -6.31 2.96 -1.72
CA GLY A 17 -4.96 3.25 -1.28
C GLY A 17 -4.03 3.85 -2.33
N LEU A 18 -4.46 3.95 -3.61
CA LEU A 18 -3.67 4.63 -4.65
C LEU A 18 -3.47 6.13 -4.34
N SER A 19 -4.40 6.76 -3.62
CA SER A 19 -4.24 8.14 -3.17
C SER A 19 -3.05 8.32 -2.22
N ILE A 20 -2.84 7.35 -1.32
CA ILE A 20 -1.68 7.30 -0.42
C ILE A 20 -0.42 6.98 -1.21
N TRP A 21 -0.46 6.01 -2.13
CA TRP A 21 0.66 5.72 -3.01
C TRP A 21 1.15 6.96 -3.78
N GLN A 22 0.22 7.75 -4.32
CA GLN A 22 0.54 9.00 -5.03
C GLN A 22 1.27 10.01 -4.12
N ALA A 23 0.81 10.16 -2.87
CA ALA A 23 1.46 11.04 -1.91
C ALA A 23 2.88 10.56 -1.54
N ILE A 24 3.07 9.25 -1.36
CA ILE A 24 4.39 8.65 -1.10
C ILE A 24 5.32 8.88 -2.29
N HIS A 25 4.85 8.63 -3.51
CA HIS A 25 5.65 8.80 -4.71
C HIS A 25 6.06 10.27 -4.94
N ALA A 26 5.18 11.22 -4.63
CA ALA A 26 5.49 12.65 -4.69
C ALA A 26 6.58 13.07 -3.70
N MET A 27 6.58 12.51 -2.48
CA MET A 27 7.58 12.82 -1.44
C MET A 27 8.89 12.07 -1.61
N LEU A 28 8.83 10.84 -2.14
CA LEU A 28 9.95 9.91 -2.25
C LEU A 28 10.08 9.39 -3.69
N PRO A 29 10.36 10.27 -4.68
CA PRO A 29 10.33 9.90 -6.10
C PRO A 29 11.43 8.90 -6.52
N ARG A 30 12.44 8.69 -5.66
CA ARG A 30 13.55 7.76 -5.89
C ARG A 30 13.37 6.40 -5.22
N GLU A 31 12.33 6.26 -4.39
CA GLU A 31 12.05 4.99 -3.72
C GLU A 31 11.25 4.07 -4.64
N SER A 32 11.64 2.80 -4.65
CA SER A 32 10.82 1.76 -5.30
C SER A 32 9.63 1.44 -4.41
N THR A 33 8.46 1.22 -5.01
CA THR A 33 7.23 0.89 -4.28
C THR A 33 6.57 -0.36 -4.85
N LEU A 34 5.95 -1.17 -3.99
CA LEU A 34 5.16 -2.34 -4.36
C LEU A 34 3.76 -2.19 -3.77
N TYR A 35 2.74 -2.08 -4.60
CA TYR A 35 1.35 -1.99 -4.15
C TYR A 35 0.63 -3.32 -4.37
N LEU A 36 0.10 -3.91 -3.31
CA LEU A 36 -0.66 -5.15 -3.34
C LEU A 36 -2.11 -4.86 -2.94
N ALA A 37 -3.02 -5.05 -3.89
CA ALA A 37 -4.45 -4.95 -3.64
C ALA A 37 -5.05 -6.33 -3.36
N ASP A 38 -5.60 -6.54 -2.16
CA ASP A 38 -6.37 -7.73 -1.83
C ASP A 38 -7.86 -7.54 -2.15
N SER A 39 -8.16 -7.52 -3.44
CA SER A 39 -9.53 -7.43 -3.94
C SER A 39 -10.38 -8.66 -3.63
N LYS A 40 -9.77 -9.81 -3.32
CA LYS A 40 -10.49 -11.06 -3.01
C LYS A 40 -11.16 -11.00 -1.64
N HIS A 41 -10.58 -10.26 -0.71
CA HIS A 41 -11.06 -10.12 0.67
C HIS A 41 -11.66 -8.74 0.95
N ALA A 42 -11.85 -7.93 -0.09
CA ALA A 42 -12.50 -6.62 0.00
C ALA A 42 -14.03 -6.74 0.17
N PRO A 43 -14.69 -5.74 0.80
CA PRO A 43 -14.11 -4.63 1.56
C PRO A 43 -13.81 -5.02 3.02
N TYR A 44 -12.65 -4.60 3.56
CA TYR A 44 -12.33 -4.81 4.98
C TYR A 44 -13.21 -4.00 5.92
N GLY A 45 -13.85 -2.92 5.44
CA GLY A 45 -14.67 -2.03 6.27
C GLY A 45 -15.94 -2.67 6.86
N GLU A 46 -16.38 -3.80 6.29
CA GLU A 46 -17.54 -4.56 6.79
C GLU A 46 -17.14 -5.79 7.62
N LYS A 47 -15.83 -6.04 7.76
CA LYS A 47 -15.30 -7.17 8.50
C LYS A 47 -15.11 -6.82 9.97
N SER A 48 -15.29 -7.81 10.84
CA SER A 48 -15.01 -7.64 12.27
C SER A 48 -13.51 -7.43 12.48
N MET A 49 -13.10 -6.82 13.60
CA MET A 49 -11.68 -6.64 13.91
C MET A 49 -10.92 -7.98 14.03
N ASP A 50 -11.63 -9.09 14.24
CA ASP A 50 -11.03 -10.42 14.25
C ASP A 50 -10.79 -10.99 12.84
N ASP A 51 -11.39 -10.39 11.80
CA ASP A 51 -11.38 -10.85 10.40
C ASP A 51 -10.50 -9.97 9.47
N VAL A 52 -9.82 -8.95 10.01
CA VAL A 52 -8.87 -8.05 9.31
C VAL A 52 -7.46 -8.29 9.80
#